data_AF-A0A526YEG3-F1
#
_entry.id   AF-A0A526YEG3-F1
#
_cell.length_a   1.000
_cell.length_b   1.000
_cell.length_c   1.000
_cell.angle_alpha   90.00
_cell.angle_beta   90.00
_cell.angle_gamma   90.00
#
_symmetry.space_group_name_H-M   'P 1'
#
loop_
_entity.id
_entity.type
_entity.pdbx_description
1 polymer ?
#
loop_
_entity_poly.entity_id
_entity_poly.type
_entity_poly.pdbx_seq_one_letter_code
_entity_poly.pdbx_strand_id
1 'polypeptide(L)' 'ADSSKWGVSGTSKAFSLSAVDVVITDDGLPGPIRSQLEMTGAKVIYA' A
#
# COMPACT_ATOMS: atom_id res chain seq x y z
N ALA A 1 21.87 3.04 5.16
CA ALA A 1 20.59 3.54 4.62
C ALA A 1 20.92 4.69 3.67
N ASP A 2 20.57 4.57 2.39
CA ASP A 2 20.81 5.62 1.39
C ASP A 2 19.71 6.67 1.51
N SER A 3 20.17 7.92 1.56
CA SER A 3 19.42 9.08 1.96
C SER A 3 18.63 9.74 0.82
N SER A 4 18.93 9.32 -0.41
CA SER A 4 18.35 9.81 -1.65
C SER A 4 16.90 9.36 -1.90
N LYS A 5 16.37 8.40 -1.13
CA LYS A 5 15.05 7.78 -1.38
C LYS A 5 13.88 8.49 -0.70
N TRP A 6 14.14 9.39 0.25
CA TRP A 6 13.11 10.06 1.05
C TRP A 6 12.67 11.38 0.41
N GLY A 7 12.27 11.29 -0.86
CA GLY A 7 11.74 12.43 -1.63
C GLY A 7 10.24 12.38 -1.86
N VAL A 8 9.58 11.27 -1.51
CA VAL A 8 8.13 11.10 -1.72
C VAL A 8 7.46 11.08 -0.35
N SER A 9 7.27 12.27 0.21
CA SER A 9 6.25 12.46 1.24
C SER A 9 4.93 12.03 0.61
N GLY A 10 4.34 10.94 1.10
CA GLY A 10 3.21 10.27 0.48
C GLY A 10 2.12 11.27 0.12
N THR A 11 1.92 11.52 -1.17
CA THR A 11 0.76 12.27 -1.62
C THR A 11 -0.45 11.43 -1.27
N SER A 12 -1.22 11.84 -0.27
CA SER A 12 -2.51 11.26 0.09
C SER A 12 -3.54 11.62 -0.99
N LYS A 13 -3.39 11.02 -2.16
CA LYS A 13 -4.48 10.94 -3.14
C LYS A 13 -5.38 9.80 -2.69
N ALA A 14 -6.68 10.05 -2.58
CA ALA A 14 -7.64 8.96 -2.47
C ALA A 14 -7.65 8.24 -3.82
N PHE A 15 -7.16 7.00 -3.86
CA PHE A 15 -7.22 6.13 -5.03
C PHE A 15 -8.14 4.95 -4.73
N SER A 16 -8.88 4.51 -5.75
CA SER A 16 -9.69 3.31 -5.62
C SER A 16 -8.78 2.10 -5.46
N LEU A 17 -9.03 1.29 -4.42
CA LEU A 17 -8.30 0.03 -4.21
C LEU A 17 -8.51 -0.96 -5.37
N SER A 18 -9.60 -0.83 -6.13
CA SER A 18 -9.84 -1.61 -7.34
C SER A 18 -8.86 -1.33 -8.47
N ALA A 19 -8.12 -0.21 -8.41
CA ALA A 19 -7.14 0.19 -9.41
C ALA A 19 -5.70 -0.11 -8.95
N VAL A 20 -5.54 -0.85 -7.85
CA VAL A 20 -4.26 -1.13 -7.20
C VAL A 20 -3.93 -2.62 -7.35
N ASP A 21 -2.84 -2.91 -8.04
CA ASP A 21 -2.35 -4.30 -8.17
C ASP A 21 -1.46 -4.72 -6.99
N VAL A 22 -0.72 -3.77 -6.40
CA VAL A 22 0.26 -4.05 -5.33
C VAL A 22 0.24 -2.97 -4.26
N VAL A 23 0.22 -3.41 -2.99
CA VAL A 23 0.38 -2.56 -1.79
C VAL A 23 1.66 -2.96 -1.08
N ILE A 24 2.51 -1.97 -0.76
CA ILE A 24 3.76 -2.15 -0.01
C ILE A 24 3.66 -1.30 1.26
N THR A 25 3.82 -1.91 2.43
CA THR A 25 3.70 -1.21 3.72
C THR A 25 4.57 -1.85 4.79
N ASP A 26 5.16 -1.03 5.66
CA ASP A 26 5.95 -1.48 6.82
C ASP A 26 5.06 -1.73 8.06
N ASP A 27 3.99 -0.93 8.22
CA ASP A 27 3.20 -0.85 9.47
C ASP A 27 2.02 -1.84 9.55
N GLY A 28 1.96 -2.78 8.61
CA GLY A 28 0.80 -3.65 8.45
C GLY A 28 -0.41 -2.92 7.86
N LEU A 29 -1.53 -3.63 7.77
CA LEU A 29 -2.81 -3.07 7.31
C LEU A 29 -3.91 -3.40 8.32
N PRO A 30 -4.87 -2.49 8.56
CA PRO A 30 -6.09 -2.82 9.29
C PRO A 30 -6.80 -4.01 8.65
N GLY A 31 -7.29 -4.95 9.47
CA GLY A 31 -7.93 -6.18 9.00
C GLY A 31 -8.99 -5.99 7.89
N PRO A 32 -9.92 -5.02 8.00
CA PRO A 32 -10.91 -4.77 6.96
C PRO A 32 -10.31 -4.33 5.61
N ILE A 33 -9.21 -3.58 5.63
CA ILE A 33 -8.51 -3.12 4.42
C ILE A 33 -7.79 -4.29 3.76
N ARG A 34 -7.15 -5.14 4.57
CA ARG A 34 -6.51 -6.36 4.08
C ARG A 34 -7.52 -7.27 3.35
N SER A 35 -8.68 -7.52 3.94
CA SER A 35 -9.72 -8.34 3.31
C SER A 35 -10.23 -7.74 1.99
N GLN A 36 -10.37 -6.41 1.91
CA GLN A 36 -10.77 -5.76 0.66
C GLN A 36 -9.71 -5.88 -0.44
N LEU A 37 -8.43 -5.76 -0.10
CA LEU A 37 -7.32 -5.94 -1.04
C LEU A 37 -7.23 -7.39 -1.54
N GLU A 38 -7.41 -8.37 -0.65
CA GLU A 38 -7.47 -9.78 -1.02
C GLU A 38 -8.64 -10.06 -1.99
N MET A 39 -9.81 -9.46 -1.75
CA MET A 39 -10.98 -9.59 -2.63
C MET A 39 -10.80 -8.92 -4.01
N THR A 40 -9.99 -7.87 -4.09
CA THR A 40 -9.68 -7.17 -5.35
C THR A 40 -8.51 -7.79 -6.11
N GLY A 41 -7.86 -8.82 -5.55
CA GLY A 41 -6.70 -9.48 -6.15
C GLY A 41 -5.40 -8.72 -5.98
N ALA A 42 -5.39 -7.68 -5.14
CA ALA A 42 -4.20 -6.88 -4.89
C ALA A 42 -3.20 -7.67 -4.01
N LYS A 43 -1.92 -7.64 -4.41
CA LYS A 43 -0.84 -8.27 -3.65
C LYS A 43 -0.36 -7.34 -2.54
N VAL A 44 -0.34 -7.81 -1.30
CA VAL A 44 0.26 -7.06 -0.18
C VAL A 44 1.67 -7.59 0.09
N ILE A 45 2.64 -6.68 0.14
CA ILE A 45 4.04 -6.95 0.49
C ILE A 45 4.35 -6.16 1.76
N TYR A 46 4.83 -6.86 2.79
CA TYR A 46 5.34 -6.24 4.00
C TYR A 46 6.85 -6.07 3.84
N ALA A 47 7.34 -4.83 4.00
CA ALA A 47 8.75 -4.47 3.82
C ALA A 47 9.49 -4.39 5.17
#